data_AF-A0A926ERJ4-F1
#
_entry.id   AF-A0A926ERJ4-F1
#
_cell.length_a   1.000
_cell.length_b   1.000
_cell.length_c   1.000
_cell.angle_alpha   90.00
_cell.angle_beta   90.00
_cell.angle_gamma   90.00
#
_symmetry.space_group_name_H-M   'P 1'
#
loop_
_entity.id
_entity.type
_entity.pdbx_description
1 polymer ?
#
loop_
_entity_poly.entity_id
_entity_poly.type
_entity_poly.pdbx_seq_one_letter_code
_entity_poly.pdbx_strand_id
1 'polypeptide(L)' 'MNEKVKEILQERGIKHKWLYDQIGISKSQFSYWINGKRNLTTDQVEQIKQVLILLGANV' A
#
# COMPACT_ATOMS: atom_id res chain seq x y z
N MET A 1 -8.93 2.54 -4.06
CA MET A 1 -7.53 2.09 -4.24
C MET A 1 -7.01 1.38 -3.00
N ASN A 2 -7.11 2.00 -1.82
CA ASN A 2 -6.76 1.39 -0.53
C ASN A 2 -7.37 -0.01 -0.31
N GLU A 3 -8.66 -0.22 -0.61
CA GLU A 3 -9.29 -1.55 -0.50
C GLU A 3 -8.64 -2.59 -1.43
N LYS A 4 -8.43 -2.23 -2.70
CA LYS A 4 -7.75 -3.11 -3.67
C LYS A 4 -6.32 -3.48 -3.23
N VAL A 5 -5.58 -2.53 -2.66
CA VAL A 5 -4.25 -2.80 -2.10
C VAL A 5 -4.35 -3.75 -0.91
N LYS A 6 -5.33 -3.56 -0.02
CA LYS A 6 -5.58 -4.45 1.11
C LYS A 6 -5.88 -5.88 0.67
N GLU A 7 -6.73 -6.05 -0.35
CA GLU A 7 -7.04 -7.35 -0.96
C GLU A 7 -5.78 -8.03 -1.49
N ILE A 8 -4.98 -7.33 -2.29
CA ILE A 8 -3.74 -7.87 -2.87
C ILE A 8 -2.73 -8.29 -1.80
N LEU A 9 -2.58 -7.49 -0.75
CA LEU A 9 -1.69 -7.84 0.36
C LEU A 9 -2.18 -9.11 1.08
N GLN A 10 -3.49 -9.24 1.27
CA GLN A 10 -4.09 -10.42 1.89
C GLN A 10 -3.95 -11.67 1.01
N GLU A 11 -4.31 -11.59 -0.27
CA GLU A 11 -4.23 -12.69 -1.24
C GLU A 11 -2.80 -13.23 -1.40
N ARG A 12 -1.82 -12.34 -1.33
CA ARG A 12 -0.39 -12.69 -1.51
C ARG A 12 0.34 -12.97 -0.20
N GLY A 13 -0.33 -12.89 0.95
CA GLY A 13 0.29 -13.05 2.26
C GLY A 13 1.37 -12.00 2.58
N ILE A 14 1.29 -10.82 1.95
CA ILE A 14 2.25 -9.74 2.14
C ILE A 14 1.88 -8.94 3.39
N LYS A 15 2.83 -8.83 4.32
CA LYS A 15 2.64 -8.04 5.54
C LYS A 15 2.52 -6.56 5.19
N HIS A 16 1.55 -5.86 5.78
CA HIS A 16 1.43 -4.40 5.67
C HIS A 16 2.74 -3.67 5.99
N LYS A 17 3.52 -4.20 6.95
CA LYS A 17 4.86 -3.70 7.29
C LYS A 17 5.81 -3.64 6.13
N TRP A 18 5.84 -4.70 5.33
CA TRP A 18 6.71 -4.75 4.17
C TRP A 18 6.40 -3.59 3.23
N LEU A 19 5.11 -3.34 2.93
CA LEU A 19 4.73 -2.29 1.98
C LEU A 19 5.08 -0.88 2.50
N TYR A 20 4.75 -0.55 3.76
CA TYR A 20 5.08 0.80 4.26
C TYR A 20 6.57 1.03 4.43
N ASP A 21 7.35 -0.02 4.72
CA ASP A 21 8.81 0.05 4.75
C ASP A 21 9.37 0.29 3.33
N GLN A 22 8.79 -0.32 2.29
CA GLN A 22 9.23 -0.11 0.89
C GLN A 22 9.03 1.32 0.40
N ILE A 23 7.91 1.95 0.76
CA ILE A 23 7.58 3.33 0.31
C ILE A 23 8.03 4.40 1.32
N GLY A 24 8.65 4.01 2.43
CA GLY A 24 9.22 4.92 3.41
C GLY A 24 8.20 5.73 4.21
N ILE A 25 7.00 5.18 4.49
CA ILE A 25 6.00 5.85 5.33
C ILE A 25 5.82 5.19 6.69
N SER A 26 5.37 5.97 7.67
CA SER A 26 5.11 5.42 9.01
C SER A 26 3.96 4.40 9.01
N LYS A 27 4.03 3.42 9.92
CA LYS A 27 2.94 2.47 10.19
C LYS A 27 1.60 3.18 10.42
N SER A 28 1.60 4.28 11.18
CA SER A 28 0.38 5.04 11.50
C SER A 28 -0.22 5.70 10.26
N GLN A 29 0.62 6.32 9.42
CA GLN A 29 0.16 6.91 8.16
C GLN A 29 -0.43 5.84 7.23
N PHE A 30 0.26 4.71 7.07
CA PHE A 30 -0.25 3.57 6.32
C PHE A 30 -1.57 3.05 6.88
N SER A 31 -1.67 2.90 8.21
CA SER A 31 -2.88 2.41 8.88
C SER A 31 -4.07 3.35 8.67
N TYR A 32 -3.86 4.66 8.74
CA TYR A 32 -4.93 5.61 8.43
C TYR A 32 -5.37 5.51 6.98
N TRP A 33 -4.43 5.36 6.05
CA TRP A 33 -4.77 5.23 4.63
C TRP A 33 -5.48 3.93 4.28
N ILE A 34 -4.97 2.78 4.72
CA ILE A 34 -5.57 1.49 4.37
C ILE A 34 -6.97 1.32 4.95
N ASN A 35 -7.28 2.02 6.05
CA ASN A 35 -8.61 2.05 6.66
C ASN A 35 -9.49 3.22 6.19
N GLY A 36 -9.07 3.97 5.16
CA GLY A 36 -9.86 5.07 4.58
C GLY A 36 -9.98 6.34 5.45
N LYS A 37 -9.20 6.44 6.54
CA LYS A 37 -9.22 7.58 7.47
C LYS A 37 -8.45 8.80 6.96
N ARG A 38 -7.47 8.61 6.06
CA ARG A 38 -6.67 9.68 5.46
C ARG A 38 -6.11 9.28 4.09
N ASN A 39 -6.08 10.20 3.14
CA ASN A 39 -5.44 9.95 1.85
C ASN A 39 -3.91 10.07 1.93
N LEU A 40 -3.20 9.28 1.13
CA LEU A 40 -1.78 9.49 0.83
C LEU A 40 -1.63 10.57 -0.24
N THR A 41 -0.41 11.09 -0.39
CA THR A 41 -0.11 11.99 -1.51
C THR A 41 -0.09 11.23 -2.83
N THR A 42 -0.18 11.97 -3.94
CA THR A 42 -0.09 11.38 -5.29
C THR A 42 1.20 10.59 -5.48
N ASP A 43 2.34 11.10 -5.02
CA ASP A 43 3.64 10.43 -5.15
C ASP A 43 3.68 9.11 -4.37
N GLN A 44 3.14 9.09 -3.15
CA GLN A 44 3.07 7.88 -2.33
C GLN A 44 2.14 6.83 -2.94
N VAL A 45 1.05 7.28 -3.54
CA VAL A 45 0.13 6.43 -4.29
C VAL A 45 0.84 5.79 -5.50
N GLU A 46 1.63 6.57 -6.23
CA GLU A 46 2.38 6.09 -7.38
C GLU A 46 3.48 5.10 -6.97
N GLN A 47 4.20 5.36 -5.88
CA GLN A 47 5.16 4.42 -5.31
C GLN A 47 4.51 3.07 -4.95
N ILE A 48 3.31 3.08 -4.36
CA ILE A 48 2.56 1.85 -4.07
C ILE A 48 2.26 1.08 -5.35
N LYS A 49 1.80 1.75 -6.41
CA LYS A 49 1.53 1.08 -7.70
C LYS A 49 2.78 0.43 -8.26
N GLN A 50 3.90 1.16 -8.29
CA GLN A 50 5.17 0.64 -8.79
C GLN A 50 5.63 -0.60 -8.03
N VAL A 51 5.58 -0.56 -6.69
CA VAL A 51 5.93 -1.71 -5.84
C VAL A 51 5.03 -2.92 -6.13
N LEU A 52 3.72 -2.71 -6.31
CA LEU A 52 2.78 -3.79 -6.58
C LEU A 52 2.90 -4.34 -8.01
N ILE A 53 3.17 -3.50 -9.02
CA ILE A 53 3.45 -3.92 -10.40
C ILE A 53 4.69 -4.80 -10.46
N LEU A 54 5.76 -4.46 -9.73
CA LEU A 54 6.98 -5.27 -9.64
C LEU A 54 6.73 -6.65 -9.02
N LEU A 55 5.71 -6.78 -8.17
CA LEU A 55 5.26 -8.06 -7.64
C LEU A 55 4.36 -8.82 -8.61
N GLY A 56 4.00 -8.25 -9.77
CA GLY A 56 3.05 -8.82 -10.72
C GLY A 56 1.59 -8.64 -10.29
N ALA A 57 1.27 -7.62 -9.50
CA ALA A 57 -0.10 -7.25 -9.15
C ALA A 57 -0.55 -6.00 -9.94
N ASN A 58 -1.73 -6.05 -10.55
CA ASN A 58 -2.30 -4.91 -11.28
C ASN A 58 -3.25 -4.11 -10.36
N VAL A 59 -2.86 -2.88 -9.99
CA VAL A 59 -3.61 -2.02 -9.05
C VAL A 59 -4.14 -0.77 -9.69
#